data_AF-A0AAV7B7I0-F1
#
_entry.id   AF-A0AAV7B7I0-F1
#
_cell.length_a   1.000
_cell.length_b   1.000
_cell.length_c   1.000
_cell.angle_alpha   90.00
_cell.angle_beta   90.00
_cell.angle_gamma   90.00
#
_symmetry.space_group_name_H-M   'P 1'
#
loop_
_entity.id
_entity.type
_entity.pdbx_description
1 polymer ?
#
loop_
_entity_poly.entity_id
_entity_poly.type
_entity_poly.pdbx_seq_one_letter_code
_entity_poly.pdbx_strand_id
1 'polypeptide(L)'
;GHLKGDILIDLSSSSFIHHLYAACEFFKHIIVLKVNDRCILELKRWVDTRTGAFDWCHAAQLHVDIEGKSDQLEDKEGKVRSALQHVIKCNLEKENMTEPIDLPPADCIITALLLDHICKEQDDYIKYIRKFSRLLKPGGHMIIFGSLGTTYITIGKDKIH
;
A
#
# COMPACT_ATOMS: atom_id res chain seq x y z
N GLY A 1 -8.45 -4.30 20.56
CA GLY A 1 -8.62 -3.16 19.63
C GLY A 1 -9.01 -3.72 18.28
N HIS A 2 -9.99 -3.13 17.60
CA HIS A 2 -10.42 -3.61 16.28
C HIS A 2 -10.10 -2.52 15.26
N LEU A 3 -8.97 -2.65 14.59
CA LEU A 3 -8.61 -1.80 13.45
C LEU A 3 -9.56 -2.15 12.29
N LYS A 4 -10.56 -1.31 12.06
CA LYS A 4 -11.53 -1.43 10.96
C LYS A 4 -12.04 -0.06 10.57
N GLY A 5 -12.46 0.09 9.32
CA GLY A 5 -12.98 1.36 8.82
C GLY A 5 -13.59 1.19 7.43
N ASP A 6 -14.01 2.29 6.82
CA ASP A 6 -14.52 2.25 5.46
C ASP A 6 -13.37 2.45 4.46
N ILE A 7 -12.49 3.44 4.69
CA ILE A 7 -11.46 3.87 3.74
C ILE A 7 -10.05 3.60 4.27
N LEU A 8 -9.26 2.89 3.47
CA LEU A 8 -7.83 2.70 3.65
C LEU A 8 -7.05 3.31 2.49
N ILE A 9 -5.99 4.03 2.82
CA ILE A 9 -5.00 4.52 1.84
C ILE A 9 -3.71 3.70 1.97
N ASP A 10 -3.29 3.05 0.89
CA ASP A 10 -2.00 2.41 0.76
C ASP A 10 -0.97 3.38 0.16
N LEU A 11 0.11 3.64 0.90
CA LEU A 11 1.26 4.45 0.53
C LEU A 11 2.53 3.59 0.65
N SER A 12 2.56 2.50 -0.12
CA SER A 12 3.65 1.53 -0.10
C SER A 12 4.59 1.66 -1.30
N SER A 13 5.88 1.41 -1.08
CA SER A 13 6.85 1.35 -2.17
C SER A 13 6.57 0.17 -3.10
N SER A 14 7.11 0.22 -4.32
CA SER A 14 6.99 -0.85 -5.32
C SER A 14 5.53 -1.21 -5.71
N SER A 15 5.35 -2.32 -6.41
CA SER A 15 4.06 -2.83 -6.93
C SER A 15 3.54 -4.06 -6.18
N PHE A 16 4.02 -4.33 -4.96
CA PHE A 16 3.53 -5.46 -4.18
C PHE A 16 2.15 -5.16 -3.55
N ILE A 17 1.37 -6.23 -3.36
CA ILE A 17 -0.02 -6.16 -2.88
C ILE A 17 -0.32 -7.07 -1.70
N HIS A 18 0.65 -7.85 -1.21
CA HIS A 18 0.41 -8.92 -0.24
C HIS A 18 -0.22 -8.42 1.08
N HIS A 19 0.11 -7.21 1.52
CA HIS A 19 -0.49 -6.59 2.71
C HIS A 19 -1.97 -6.22 2.51
N LEU A 20 -2.43 -6.10 1.27
CA LEU A 20 -3.82 -5.80 0.96
C LEU A 20 -4.75 -7.00 1.19
N TYR A 21 -4.23 -8.24 1.21
CA TYR A 21 -5.02 -9.43 1.50
C TYR A 21 -5.61 -9.44 2.91
N ALA A 22 -4.88 -8.91 3.89
CA ALA A 22 -5.42 -8.68 5.23
C ALA A 22 -6.34 -7.45 5.21
N ALA A 23 -5.91 -6.37 4.57
CA ALA A 23 -6.61 -5.09 4.61
C ALA A 23 -8.03 -5.17 4.03
N CYS A 24 -8.25 -5.93 2.95
CA CYS A 24 -9.56 -6.01 2.30
C CYS A 24 -10.64 -6.72 3.16
N GLU A 25 -10.25 -7.43 4.24
CA GLU A 25 -11.19 -8.02 5.19
C GLU A 25 -11.73 -6.98 6.20
N PHE A 26 -11.03 -5.85 6.38
CA PHE A 26 -11.37 -4.82 7.38
C PHE A 26 -11.78 -3.48 6.79
N PHE A 27 -11.50 -3.26 5.50
CA PHE A 27 -11.75 -2.01 4.80
C PHE A 27 -12.46 -2.26 3.47
N LYS A 28 -13.58 -1.57 3.27
CA LYS A 28 -14.40 -1.71 2.05
C LYS A 28 -13.79 -1.01 0.85
N HIS A 29 -13.04 0.06 1.09
CA HIS A 29 -12.53 0.94 0.06
C HIS A 29 -11.03 1.14 0.26
N ILE A 30 -10.25 0.63 -0.69
CA ILE A 30 -8.79 0.75 -0.72
C ILE A 30 -8.41 1.70 -1.85
N ILE A 31 -7.64 2.72 -1.51
CA ILE A 31 -7.02 3.66 -2.45
C ILE A 31 -5.53 3.46 -2.40
N VAL A 32 -4.90 3.10 -3.52
CA VAL A 32 -3.46 2.91 -3.61
C VAL A 32 -2.80 4.14 -4.22
N LEU A 33 -1.84 4.70 -3.49
CA LEU A 33 -1.01 5.82 -3.92
C LEU A 33 0.39 5.33 -4.24
N LYS A 34 0.85 5.57 -5.47
CA LYS A 34 2.21 5.19 -5.91
C LYS A 34 2.98 6.39 -6.42
N VAL A 35 4.28 6.41 -6.13
CA VAL A 35 5.20 7.47 -6.56
C VAL A 35 5.74 7.24 -7.97
N ASN A 36 5.89 5.99 -8.41
CA ASN A 36 6.49 5.65 -9.71
C ASN A 36 5.44 5.11 -10.70
N ASP A 37 5.45 5.62 -11.93
CA ASP A 37 4.50 5.22 -12.99
C ASP A 37 4.62 3.76 -13.39
N ARG A 38 5.82 3.18 -13.28
CA ARG A 38 6.04 1.75 -13.52
C ARG A 38 5.28 0.91 -12.49
N CYS A 39 5.29 1.29 -11.22
CA CYS A 39 4.54 0.57 -10.18
C CYS A 39 3.03 0.68 -10.39
N ILE A 40 2.55 1.84 -10.84
CA ILE A 40 1.14 2.03 -11.23
C ILE A 40 0.78 1.10 -12.38
N LEU A 41 1.64 1.02 -13.41
CA LEU A 41 1.40 0.16 -14.57
C LEU A 41 1.38 -1.33 -14.19
N GLU A 42 2.33 -1.81 -13.37
CA GLU A 42 2.33 -3.19 -12.90
C GLU A 42 1.07 -3.52 -12.10
N LEU A 43 0.67 -2.63 -11.18
CA LEU A 43 -0.53 -2.83 -10.38
C LEU A 43 -1.78 -2.86 -11.26
N LYS A 44 -1.91 -1.91 -12.20
CA LYS A 44 -3.04 -1.89 -13.15
C LYS A 44 -3.09 -3.14 -14.03
N ARG A 45 -1.95 -3.67 -14.47
CA ARG A 45 -1.90 -4.94 -15.20
C ARG A 45 -2.51 -6.09 -14.39
N TRP A 46 -2.17 -6.18 -13.11
CA TRP A 46 -2.73 -7.19 -12.21
C TRP A 46 -4.22 -6.98 -11.89
N VAL A 47 -4.64 -5.73 -11.68
CA VAL A 47 -6.05 -5.36 -11.45
C VAL A 47 -6.91 -5.74 -12.65
N ASP A 48 -6.44 -5.40 -13.86
CA ASP A 48 -7.13 -5.67 -15.13
C ASP A 48 -7.02 -7.16 -15.56
N THR A 49 -6.42 -8.05 -14.75
CA THR A 49 -6.19 -9.47 -15.08
C THR A 49 -5.48 -9.69 -16.41
N ARG A 50 -4.57 -8.79 -16.78
CA ARG A 50 -3.86 -8.86 -18.06
C ARG A 50 -2.83 -9.98 -18.08
N THR A 51 -2.70 -10.64 -19.23
CA THR A 51 -1.63 -11.61 -19.49
C THR A 51 -0.26 -10.99 -19.21
N GLY A 52 0.57 -11.69 -18.43
CA GLY A 52 1.91 -11.24 -18.04
C GLY A 52 1.95 -10.33 -16.81
N ALA A 53 0.82 -10.10 -16.12
CA ALA A 53 0.85 -9.59 -14.75
C ALA A 53 1.61 -10.56 -13.83
N PHE A 54 2.22 -10.03 -12.76
CA PHE A 54 2.89 -10.86 -11.76
C PHE A 54 1.87 -11.80 -11.08
N ASP A 55 2.25 -13.06 -10.93
CA ASP A 55 1.43 -14.07 -10.28
C ASP A 55 1.57 -13.96 -8.75
N TRP A 56 0.49 -13.55 -8.08
CA TRP A 56 0.43 -13.41 -6.64
C TRP A 56 -0.25 -14.58 -5.93
N CYS A 57 -0.59 -15.68 -6.65
CA CYS A 57 -1.34 -16.81 -6.09
C CYS A 57 -0.66 -17.40 -4.85
N HIS A 58 0.67 -17.51 -4.84
CA HIS A 58 1.39 -18.04 -3.69
C HIS A 58 1.21 -17.18 -2.43
N ALA A 59 1.25 -15.85 -2.58
CA ALA A 59 1.05 -14.93 -1.47
C ALA A 59 -0.42 -14.92 -1.00
N ALA A 60 -1.37 -15.06 -1.92
CA ALA A 60 -2.78 -15.21 -1.60
C ALA A 60 -3.04 -16.50 -0.79
N GLN A 61 -2.50 -17.64 -1.24
CA GLN A 61 -2.63 -18.92 -0.56
C GLN A 61 -2.02 -18.88 0.84
N LEU A 62 -0.80 -18.33 0.99
CA LEU A 62 -0.17 -18.15 2.30
C LEU A 62 -1.08 -17.38 3.27
N HIS A 63 -1.81 -16.38 2.77
CA HIS A 63 -2.72 -15.60 3.60
C HIS A 63 -3.95 -16.42 4.04
N VAL A 64 -4.52 -17.22 3.14
CA VAL A 64 -5.62 -18.14 3.45
C VAL A 64 -5.20 -19.15 4.52
N ASP A 65 -3.99 -19.69 4.42
CA ASP A 65 -3.45 -20.66 5.37
C ASP A 65 -3.23 -20.04 6.75
N ILE A 66 -2.67 -18.83 6.82
CA ILE A 66 -2.48 -18.09 8.08
C ILE A 66 -3.81 -17.72 8.73
N GLU A 67 -4.85 -17.44 7.94
CA GLU A 67 -6.21 -17.19 8.44
C GLU A 67 -6.94 -18.46 8.89
N GLY A 68 -6.36 -19.66 8.68
CA GLY A 68 -7.01 -20.93 9.01
C GLY A 68 -8.22 -21.25 8.12
N LYS A 69 -8.22 -20.75 6.87
CA LYS A 69 -9.33 -20.89 5.93
C LYS A 69 -9.01 -21.77 4.72
N SER A 70 -7.97 -22.61 4.80
CA SER A 70 -7.52 -23.45 3.67
C SER A 70 -8.60 -24.40 3.14
N ASP A 71 -9.57 -24.80 3.97
CA ASP A 71 -10.70 -25.64 3.57
C ASP A 71 -11.84 -24.86 2.88
N GLN A 72 -11.72 -23.53 2.77
CA GLN A 72 -12.72 -22.64 2.17
C GLN A 72 -12.25 -22.18 0.79
N LEU A 73 -13.19 -22.07 -0.16
CA LEU A 73 -12.90 -21.46 -1.46
C LEU A 73 -12.79 -19.93 -1.29
N GLU A 74 -11.60 -19.47 -0.93
CA GLU A 74 -11.29 -18.05 -0.68
C GLU A 74 -10.63 -17.40 -1.90
N ASP A 75 -11.38 -16.56 -2.63
CA ASP A 75 -10.83 -15.71 -3.69
C ASP A 75 -10.26 -14.40 -3.12
N LYS A 76 -9.07 -14.49 -2.51
CA LYS A 76 -8.38 -13.33 -1.92
C LYS A 76 -8.02 -12.27 -2.95
N GLU A 77 -7.60 -12.67 -4.14
CA GLU A 77 -7.26 -11.71 -5.19
C GLU A 77 -8.49 -10.95 -5.67
N GLY A 78 -9.61 -11.64 -5.93
CA GLY A 78 -10.88 -11.02 -6.31
C GLY A 78 -11.42 -10.09 -5.23
N LYS A 79 -11.29 -10.45 -3.95
CA LYS A 79 -11.63 -9.56 -2.82
C LYS A 79 -10.80 -8.28 -2.83
N VAL A 80 -9.48 -8.38 -3.00
CA VAL A 80 -8.62 -7.19 -3.10
C VAL A 80 -8.99 -6.34 -4.31
N ARG A 81 -9.19 -6.94 -5.49
CA ARG A 81 -9.62 -6.22 -6.70
C ARG A 81 -10.96 -5.51 -6.49
N SER A 82 -11.90 -6.13 -5.77
CA SER A 82 -13.22 -5.55 -5.47
C SER A 82 -13.14 -4.39 -4.47
N ALA A 83 -12.26 -4.47 -3.48
CA ALA A 83 -12.05 -3.39 -2.50
C ALA A 83 -11.23 -2.23 -3.07
N LEU A 84 -10.37 -2.48 -4.07
CA LEU A 84 -9.52 -1.47 -4.70
C LEU A 84 -10.33 -0.53 -5.59
N GLN A 85 -10.48 0.72 -5.17
CA GLN A 85 -11.22 1.73 -5.94
C GLN A 85 -10.33 2.47 -6.94
N HIS A 86 -9.14 2.88 -6.49
CA HIS A 86 -8.28 3.76 -7.27
C HIS A 86 -6.80 3.42 -7.09
N VAL A 87 -6.05 3.55 -8.20
CA VAL A 87 -4.57 3.56 -8.21
C VAL A 87 -4.12 4.92 -8.72
N ILE A 88 -3.60 5.75 -7.84
CA ILE A 88 -3.33 7.17 -8.07
C ILE A 88 -1.83 7.44 -7.98
N LYS A 89 -1.34 8.29 -8.90
CA LYS A 89 0.02 8.83 -8.83
C LYS A 89 0.08 9.88 -7.72
N CYS A 90 1.00 9.72 -6.78
CA CYS A 90 1.29 10.75 -5.80
C CYS A 90 2.61 11.47 -6.10
N ASN A 91 2.65 12.77 -5.78
CA ASN A 91 3.84 13.61 -5.88
C ASN A 91 4.30 14.04 -4.49
N LEU A 92 5.42 13.48 -4.03
CA LEU A 92 5.95 13.72 -2.70
C LEU A 92 6.53 15.13 -2.52
N GLU A 93 6.80 15.88 -3.59
CA GLU A 93 7.30 17.26 -3.50
C GLU A 93 6.17 18.25 -3.21
N LYS A 94 4.94 17.96 -3.68
CA LYS A 94 3.78 18.83 -3.48
C LYS A 94 3.21 18.73 -2.08
N GLU A 95 2.73 19.83 -1.51
CA GLU A 95 2.08 19.80 -0.20
C GLU A 95 0.84 18.88 -0.20
N ASN A 96 -0.03 19.03 -1.19
CA ASN A 96 -1.06 18.05 -1.53
C ASN A 96 -0.49 17.01 -2.50
N MET A 97 -0.26 15.80 -2.00
CA MET A 97 0.41 14.74 -2.77
C MET A 97 -0.45 14.19 -3.91
N THR A 98 -1.76 14.38 -3.87
CA THR A 98 -2.70 13.75 -4.81
C THR A 98 -3.31 14.75 -5.79
N GLU A 99 -2.88 16.02 -5.75
CA GLU A 99 -3.37 17.07 -6.65
C GLU A 99 -3.32 16.63 -8.13
N PRO A 100 -4.41 16.84 -8.92
CA PRO A 100 -5.62 17.62 -8.58
C PRO A 100 -6.74 16.80 -7.93
N ILE A 101 -6.48 15.58 -7.49
CA ILE A 101 -7.48 14.69 -6.88
C ILE A 101 -7.55 14.98 -5.38
N ASP A 102 -8.73 15.42 -4.94
CA ASP A 102 -9.07 15.53 -3.53
C ASP A 102 -9.59 14.19 -3.01
N LEU A 103 -8.84 13.59 -2.08
CA LEU A 103 -9.22 12.33 -1.45
C LEU A 103 -10.04 12.57 -0.19
N PRO A 104 -11.04 11.72 0.10
CA PRO A 104 -11.68 11.72 1.41
C PRO A 104 -10.67 11.35 2.50
N PRO A 105 -10.81 11.90 3.73
CA PRO A 105 -10.01 11.46 4.86
C PRO A 105 -10.18 9.96 5.12
N ALA A 106 -9.08 9.24 5.27
CA ALA A 106 -9.05 7.81 5.49
C ALA A 106 -9.18 7.44 6.98
N ASP A 107 -9.74 6.26 7.23
CA ASP A 107 -9.77 5.64 8.56
C ASP A 107 -8.40 5.04 8.92
N CYS A 108 -7.68 4.58 7.90
CA CYS A 108 -6.36 3.99 8.05
C CYS A 108 -5.43 4.34 6.89
N ILE A 109 -4.14 4.51 7.19
CA ILE A 109 -3.06 4.54 6.21
C ILE A 109 -2.16 3.35 6.46
N ILE A 110 -1.80 2.62 5.41
CA ILE A 110 -0.66 1.70 5.42
C ILE A 110 0.46 2.37 4.65
N THR A 111 1.67 2.41 5.22
CA THR A 111 2.88 2.69 4.46
C THR A 111 3.87 1.57 4.65
N ALA A 112 4.21 0.85 3.58
CA ALA A 112 5.19 -0.23 3.61
C ALA A 112 6.41 0.12 2.78
N LEU A 113 7.57 0.16 3.44
CA LEU A 113 8.91 0.35 2.85
C LEU A 113 9.07 1.64 2.03
N LEU A 114 8.11 2.58 2.12
CA LEU A 114 8.18 3.85 1.41
C LEU A 114 9.05 4.84 2.18
N LEU A 115 8.87 4.94 3.50
CA LEU A 115 9.63 5.85 4.34
C LEU A 115 11.13 5.53 4.30
N ASP A 116 11.50 4.25 4.29
CA ASP A 116 12.86 3.76 4.10
C ASP A 116 13.50 4.25 2.80
N HIS A 117 12.70 4.48 1.76
CA HIS A 117 13.19 4.89 0.45
C HIS A 117 13.32 6.41 0.31
N ILE A 118 12.47 7.17 1.00
CA ILE A 118 12.34 8.62 0.78
C ILE A 118 12.95 9.47 1.91
N CYS A 119 13.26 8.86 3.06
CA CYS A 119 13.83 9.55 4.21
C CYS A 119 15.32 9.26 4.30
N LYS A 120 16.14 10.31 4.32
CA LYS A 120 17.60 10.18 4.55
C LYS A 120 17.95 10.36 6.01
N GLU A 121 17.17 11.20 6.70
CA GLU A 121 17.39 11.56 8.09
C GLU A 121 16.09 11.45 8.90
N GLN A 122 16.22 11.48 10.23
CA GLN A 122 15.08 11.42 11.14
C GLN A 122 14.07 12.56 10.89
N ASP A 123 14.54 13.75 10.51
CA ASP A 123 13.69 14.89 10.22
C ASP A 123 12.82 14.67 8.96
N ASP A 124 13.34 13.97 7.94
CA ASP A 124 12.53 13.55 6.79
C ASP A 124 11.41 12.61 7.22
N TYR A 125 11.74 11.65 8.10
CA TYR A 125 10.76 10.68 8.60
C TYR A 125 9.61 11.37 9.33
N ILE A 126 9.92 12.31 10.22
CA ILE A 126 8.91 13.10 10.94
C ILE A 126 8.11 13.97 9.95
N LYS A 127 8.77 14.60 8.99
CA LYS A 127 8.13 15.41 7.93
C LYS A 127 7.12 14.58 7.14
N TYR A 128 7.49 13.39 6.66
CA TYR A 128 6.61 12.55 5.86
C TYR A 128 5.48 11.92 6.68
N ILE A 129 5.71 11.51 7.93
CA ILE A 129 4.61 11.08 8.81
C ILE A 129 3.59 12.20 9.00
N ARG A 130 4.05 13.42 9.30
CA ARG A 130 3.13 14.58 9.41
C ARG A 130 2.37 14.80 8.12
N LYS A 131 3.04 14.71 6.98
CA LYS A 131 2.42 14.87 5.66
C LYS A 131 1.37 13.80 5.38
N PHE A 132 1.67 12.54 5.64
CA PHE A 132 0.74 11.42 5.43
C PHE A 132 -0.43 11.48 6.41
N SER A 133 -0.20 11.91 7.66
CA SER A 133 -1.25 12.04 8.68
C SER A 133 -2.36 13.02 8.30
N ARG A 134 -2.10 13.98 7.39
CA ARG A 134 -3.13 14.90 6.86
C ARG A 134 -4.21 14.20 6.03
N LEU A 135 -3.94 12.99 5.55
CA LEU A 135 -4.90 12.15 4.85
C LEU A 135 -5.76 11.31 5.83
N LEU A 136 -5.49 11.35 7.14
CA LEU A 136 -6.27 10.61 8.14
C LEU A 136 -7.38 11.46 8.75
N LYS A 137 -8.48 10.79 9.11
CA LYS A 137 -9.46 11.33 10.05
C LYS A 137 -8.81 11.54 11.44
N PRO A 138 -9.31 12.48 12.25
CA PRO A 138 -9.00 12.51 13.68
C PRO A 138 -9.29 11.16 14.33
N GLY A 139 -8.31 10.58 15.04
CA GLY A 139 -8.41 9.24 15.61
C GLY A 139 -8.20 8.08 14.62
N GLY A 140 -7.87 8.37 13.36
CA GLY A 140 -7.45 7.38 12.37
C GLY A 140 -6.12 6.74 12.72
N HIS A 141 -5.81 5.64 12.04
CA HIS A 141 -4.65 4.80 12.34
C HIS A 141 -3.61 4.83 11.22
N MET A 142 -2.34 4.73 11.59
CA MET A 142 -1.25 4.55 10.63
C MET A 142 -0.52 3.25 10.95
N ILE A 143 -0.45 2.34 9.99
CA ILE A 143 0.37 1.13 10.05
C ILE A 143 1.62 1.40 9.22
N ILE A 144 2.79 1.22 9.84
CA ILE A 144 4.08 1.45 9.20
C ILE A 144 4.84 0.14 9.16
N PHE A 145 5.21 -0.30 7.96
CA PHE A 145 6.17 -1.37 7.75
C PHE A 145 7.48 -0.75 7.25
N GLY A 146 8.56 -1.01 7.96
CA GLY A 146 9.89 -0.50 7.62
C GLY A 146 10.97 -1.52 7.96
N SER A 147 12.17 -1.27 7.48
CA SER A 147 13.34 -2.07 7.77
C SER A 147 14.15 -1.41 8.89
N LEU A 148 14.76 -2.22 9.76
CA LEU A 148 15.62 -1.73 10.83
C LEU A 148 17.09 -1.89 10.45
N GLY A 149 17.91 -0.88 10.75
CA GLY A 149 19.36 -0.91 10.50
C GLY A 149 19.75 -1.05 9.02
N THR A 150 18.84 -0.76 8.09
CA THR A 150 19.08 -0.89 6.65
C THR A 150 19.80 0.35 6.13
N THR A 151 20.92 0.14 5.42
CA THR A 151 21.74 1.22 4.84
C THR A 151 21.68 1.28 3.31
N TYR A 152 21.09 0.26 2.69
CA TYR A 152 20.78 0.21 1.26
C TYR A 152 19.90 -1.01 0.95
N ILE A 153 19.25 -0.98 -0.21
CA ILE A 153 18.61 -2.13 -0.86
C ILE A 153 19.15 -2.30 -2.28
N THR A 154 19.01 -3.50 -2.85
CA THR A 154 19.37 -3.79 -4.24
C THR A 154 18.14 -4.22 -5.02
N ILE A 155 17.91 -3.59 -6.17
CA ILE A 155 16.83 -3.94 -7.10
C ILE A 155 17.46 -4.26 -8.45
N GLY A 156 17.61 -5.55 -8.75
CA GLY A 156 18.40 -5.99 -9.90
C GLY A 156 19.85 -5.51 -9.78
N LYS A 157 20.27 -4.67 -10.72
CA LYS A 157 21.62 -4.08 -10.73
C LYS A 157 21.74 -2.76 -9.94
N ASP A 158 20.61 -2.18 -9.55
CA ASP A 158 20.57 -0.86 -8.93
C ASP A 158 20.75 -0.98 -7.42
N LYS A 159 21.60 -0.13 -6.86
CA LYS A 159 21.79 0.03 -5.41
C LYS A 159 21.15 1.33 -4.97
N ILE A 160 20.17 1.24 -4.08
CA ILE A 160 19.42 2.37 -3.55
C ILE A 160 19.85 2.51 -2.09
N HIS A 161 20.40 3.67 -1.75
CA HIS A 161 20.79 4.03 -0.40
C HIS A 161 19.64 4.68 0.35
#